data_AF-A0A256FL31-F1
#
_entry.id   AF-A0A256FL31-F1
#
_cell.length_a   1.000
_cell.length_b   1.000
_cell.length_c   1.000
_cell.angle_alpha   90.00
_cell.angle_beta   90.00
_cell.angle_gamma   90.00
#
_symmetry.space_group_name_H-M   'P 1'
#
loop_
_entity.id
_entity.type
_entity.pdbx_description
1 polymer ?
#
loop_
_entity_poly.entity_id
_entity_poly.type
_entity_poly.pdbx_seq_one_letter_code
_entity_poly.pdbx_strand_id
1 'polypeptide(L)'
;MAHKGQTTYLGDITIHGLSAIKSDGGSTSYYELPEGASELNDLIEHKGMSFALGNIFKACYRFGEKDAASRLYDLNKIIFFAERLKALEQRAA
;
A
#
# COMPACT_ATOMS: atom_id res chain seq x y z
N MET A 1 -26.32 18.19 -1.24
CA MET A 1 -26.54 17.80 0.17
C MET A 1 -25.20 17.40 0.77
N ALA A 2 -24.53 18.34 1.45
CA ALA A 2 -23.17 18.16 1.97
C ALA A 2 -23.21 17.51 3.37
N HIS A 3 -22.62 16.33 3.52
CA HIS A 3 -22.36 15.76 4.85
C HIS A 3 -21.14 16.46 5.46
N LYS A 4 -21.38 17.29 6.47
CA LYS A 4 -20.34 17.90 7.29
C LYS A 4 -19.66 16.80 8.12
N GLY A 5 -18.41 16.47 7.80
CA GLY A 5 -17.55 15.68 8.68
C GLY A 5 -17.33 16.44 9.99
N GLN A 6 -17.59 15.79 11.11
CA GLN A 6 -17.49 16.40 12.43
C GLN A 6 -16.01 16.44 12.84
N THR A 7 -15.40 17.62 12.79
CA THR A 7 -14.02 17.84 13.30
C THR A 7 -14.10 18.06 14.80
N THR A 8 -13.44 17.20 15.58
CA THR A 8 -13.22 17.41 17.02
C THR A 8 -11.82 17.95 17.25
N TYR A 9 -11.72 19.03 18.02
CA TYR A 9 -10.46 19.65 18.42
C TYR A 9 -10.16 19.31 19.88
N LEU A 10 -8.95 18.83 20.16
CA LEU A 10 -8.36 18.76 21.49
C LEU A 10 -7.02 19.52 21.42
N GLY A 11 -7.05 20.83 21.65
CA GLY A 11 -5.91 21.72 21.46
C GLY A 11 -5.56 22.01 20.00
N ASP A 12 -4.36 22.54 19.75
CA ASP A 12 -3.84 22.97 18.43
C ASP A 12 -3.44 21.82 17.49
N ILE A 13 -3.70 20.57 17.88
CA ILE A 13 -3.36 19.39 17.08
C ILE A 13 -4.58 18.95 16.29
N THR A 14 -4.50 19.09 14.96
CA THR A 14 -5.52 18.54 14.05
C THR A 14 -5.34 17.03 13.96
N ILE A 15 -6.21 16.26 14.62
CA ILE A 15 -6.29 14.81 14.42
C ILE A 15 -7.10 14.55 13.15
N HIS A 16 -6.41 14.30 12.03
CA HIS A 16 -7.06 13.71 10.86
C HIS A 16 -7.37 12.25 11.19
N GLY A 17 -8.59 11.99 11.65
CA GLY A 17 -9.13 10.63 11.65
C GLY A 17 -8.94 10.03 10.26
N LEU A 18 -8.40 8.81 10.20
CA LEU A 18 -8.15 8.03 8.98
C LEU A 18 -9.47 7.74 8.24
N SER A 19 -10.12 8.75 7.69
CA SER A 19 -11.27 8.58 6.83
C SER A 19 -10.76 8.07 5.49
N ALA A 20 -11.21 6.88 5.09
CA ALA A 20 -10.90 6.32 3.79
C ALA A 20 -11.18 7.35 2.69
N ILE A 21 -10.21 7.56 1.79
CA ILE A 21 -10.36 8.49 0.66
C ILE A 21 -11.46 7.94 -0.24
N LYS A 22 -12.54 8.70 -0.41
CA LYS A 22 -13.62 8.35 -1.34
C LYS A 22 -13.11 8.49 -2.78
N SER A 23 -12.95 7.37 -3.46
CA SER A 23 -12.52 7.31 -4.87
C SER A 23 -13.71 7.04 -5.78
N ASP A 24 -13.74 7.65 -6.95
CA ASP A 24 -14.69 7.38 -8.05
C ASP A 24 -14.11 6.42 -9.11
N GLY A 25 -12.95 5.80 -8.81
CA GLY A 25 -12.23 4.93 -9.72
C GLY A 25 -11.24 5.66 -10.63
N GLY A 26 -11.20 7.00 -10.59
CA GLY A 26 -10.20 7.81 -11.28
C GLY A 26 -8.86 7.92 -10.54
N SER A 27 -7.98 8.76 -11.07
CA SER A 27 -6.75 9.14 -10.36
C SER A 27 -7.12 9.92 -9.10
N THR A 28 -6.40 9.66 -8.02
CA THR A 28 -6.62 10.21 -6.68
C THR A 28 -5.25 10.46 -6.06
N SER A 29 -5.19 11.32 -5.03
CA SER A 29 -3.92 11.71 -4.39
C SER A 29 -3.12 10.53 -3.81
N TYR A 30 -3.74 9.37 -3.54
CA TYR A 30 -3.00 8.21 -3.06
C TYR A 30 -2.22 7.45 -4.16
N TYR A 31 -2.41 7.78 -5.44
CA TYR A 31 -1.59 7.30 -6.57
C TYR A 31 -0.42 8.22 -6.91
N GLU A 32 -0.38 9.44 -6.35
CA GLU A 32 0.75 10.34 -6.52
C GLU A 32 1.99 9.75 -5.83
N LEU A 33 3.14 9.87 -6.49
CA LEU A 33 4.41 9.48 -5.90
C LEU A 33 4.88 10.58 -4.94
N PRO A 34 5.49 10.22 -3.79
CA PRO A 34 6.07 11.22 -2.92
C PRO A 34 7.21 11.95 -3.64
N GLU A 35 7.35 13.24 -3.34
CA GLU A 35 8.40 14.07 -3.93
C GLU A 35 9.78 13.44 -3.69
N GLY A 36 10.60 13.39 -4.73
CA GLY A 36 11.95 12.84 -4.67
C GLY A 36 12.05 11.31 -4.72
N ALA A 37 10.92 10.58 -4.80
CA ALA A 37 10.98 9.14 -5.00
C ALA A 37 11.54 8.77 -6.38
N SER A 38 12.48 7.83 -6.39
CA SER A 38 13.15 7.32 -7.58
C SER A 38 13.16 5.80 -7.66
N GLU A 39 12.95 5.12 -6.53
CA GLU A 39 12.95 3.66 -6.44
C GLU A 39 11.70 3.15 -5.72
N LEU A 40 11.33 1.89 -5.96
CA LEU A 40 10.22 1.25 -5.24
C LEU A 40 10.41 1.22 -3.72
N ASN A 41 11.66 1.29 -3.25
CA ASN A 41 11.93 1.27 -1.83
C ASN A 41 11.42 2.55 -1.14
N ASP A 42 11.51 3.70 -1.81
CA ASP A 42 10.97 4.98 -1.33
C ASP A 42 9.45 4.87 -1.09
N LEU A 43 8.74 4.20 -2.00
CA LEU A 43 7.30 3.99 -1.92
C LEU A 43 6.93 3.00 -0.80
N ILE A 44 7.75 1.95 -0.62
CA ILE A 44 7.57 0.95 0.45
C ILE A 44 7.71 1.60 1.82
N GLU A 45 8.72 2.45 1.99
CA GLU A 45 8.97 3.19 3.22
C GLU A 45 7.89 4.25 3.46
N HIS A 46 7.56 5.05 2.44
CA HIS A 46 6.53 6.08 2.51
C HIS A 46 5.16 5.51 2.90
N LYS A 47 4.79 4.33 2.39
CA LYS A 47 3.52 3.65 2.72
C LYS A 47 3.62 2.75 3.96
N GLY A 48 4.78 2.66 4.61
CA GLY A 48 4.99 1.79 5.77
C GLY A 48 4.69 0.31 5.51
N MET A 49 5.00 -0.18 4.30
CA MET A 49 4.67 -1.56 3.92
C MET A 49 5.48 -2.56 4.74
N SER A 50 4.83 -3.63 5.19
CA SER A 50 5.52 -4.75 5.84
C SER A 50 6.47 -5.46 4.87
N PHE A 51 7.41 -6.25 5.41
CA PHE A 51 8.33 -7.05 4.58
C PHE A 51 7.60 -7.92 3.55
N ALA A 52 6.45 -8.50 3.92
CA ALA A 52 5.64 -9.30 3.02
C ALA A 52 5.01 -8.45 1.92
N LEU A 53 4.37 -7.33 2.28
CA LEU A 53 3.70 -6.46 1.33
C LEU A 53 4.68 -5.79 0.35
N GLY A 54 5.84 -5.35 0.84
CA GLY A 54 6.90 -4.80 -0.02
C GLY A 54 7.46 -5.84 -1.00
N ASN A 55 7.57 -7.11 -0.61
CA ASN A 55 7.99 -8.17 -1.53
C ASN A 55 6.94 -8.50 -2.59
N ILE A 56 5.64 -8.43 -2.26
CA ILE A 56 4.55 -8.52 -3.23
C ILE A 56 4.67 -7.36 -4.22
N PHE A 57 4.80 -6.13 -3.73
CA PHE A 57 4.90 -4.94 -4.58
C PHE A 57 6.09 -5.01 -5.55
N LYS A 58 7.28 -5.35 -5.04
CA LYS A 58 8.47 -5.56 -5.89
C LYS A 58 8.26 -6.66 -6.93
N ALA A 59 7.57 -7.75 -6.59
CA ALA A 59 7.30 -8.85 -7.54
C ALA A 59 6.27 -8.45 -8.61
N CYS A 60 5.26 -7.67 -8.25
CA CYS A 60 4.30 -7.12 -9.21
C CYS A 60 4.94 -6.13 -10.18
N TYR A 61 5.82 -5.25 -9.70
CA TYR A 61 6.46 -4.24 -10.55
C TYR A 61 7.38 -4.87 -11.59
N ARG A 62 8.28 -5.78 -11.18
CA ARG A 62 9.28 -6.40 -12.07
C ARG A 62 8.77 -7.60 -12.87
N PHE A 63 7.46 -7.80 -12.95
CA PHE A 63 6.85 -9.07 -13.30
C PHE A 63 7.36 -9.65 -14.64
N GLY A 64 8.17 -10.71 -14.58
CA GLY A 64 8.79 -11.34 -15.74
C GLY A 64 10.05 -10.65 -16.30
N GLU A 65 10.58 -9.63 -15.64
CA GLU A 65 11.76 -8.86 -16.08
C GLU A 65 13.08 -9.37 -15.50
N LYS A 66 13.03 -10.18 -14.44
CA LYS A 66 14.24 -10.68 -13.77
C LYS A 66 14.78 -11.91 -14.51
N ASP A 67 16.00 -11.79 -15.03
CA ASP A 67 16.71 -12.79 -15.85
C ASP A 67 16.58 -14.25 -15.36
N ALA A 68 16.75 -14.50 -14.07
CA ALA A 68 16.66 -15.85 -13.47
C ALA A 68 15.27 -16.22 -12.92
N ALA A 69 14.28 -15.33 -12.99
CA ALA A 69 12.95 -15.55 -12.45
C ALA A 69 11.90 -15.52 -13.57
N SER A 70 11.23 -16.66 -13.76
CA SER A 70 10.07 -16.71 -14.65
C SER A 70 8.90 -15.92 -14.07
N ARG A 71 7.94 -15.57 -14.93
CA ARG A 71 6.63 -15.06 -14.48
C ARG A 71 5.97 -15.98 -13.45
N LEU A 72 6.20 -17.29 -13.56
CA LEU A 72 5.72 -18.28 -12.59
C LEU A 72 6.43 -18.13 -11.24
N TYR A 73 7.73 -17.86 -11.21
CA TYR A 73 8.45 -17.53 -9.96
C TYR A 73 7.85 -16.29 -9.28
N ASP A 74 7.56 -15.23 -10.05
CA ASP A 74 6.96 -14.02 -9.50
C ASP A 74 5.55 -14.26 -8.96
N LEU A 75 4.72 -15.03 -9.68
CA LEU A 75 3.41 -15.48 -9.18
C LEU A 75 3.53 -16.28 -7.88
N ASN A 76 4.43 -17.26 -7.82
CA ASN A 76 4.65 -18.07 -6.63
C ASN A 76 5.12 -17.21 -5.44
N LYS A 77 5.97 -16.22 -5.69
CA LYS A 77 6.42 -15.26 -4.66
C LYS A 77 5.27 -14.40 -4.15
N ILE A 78 4.42 -13.89 -5.05
CA ILE A 78 3.22 -13.12 -4.69
C ILE A 78 2.29 -13.96 -3.82
N ILE A 79 1.95 -15.19 -4.26
CA ILE A 79 1.07 -16.11 -3.53
C ILE A 79 1.64 -16.40 -2.13
N PHE A 80 2.92 -16.76 -2.04
CA PHE A 80 3.58 -17.07 -0.77
C PHE A 80 3.46 -15.92 0.25
N PHE A 81 3.77 -14.68 -0.16
CA PHE A 81 3.68 -13.54 0.75
C PHE A 81 2.24 -13.11 1.04
N ALA A 82 1.32 -13.25 0.07
CA ALA A 82 -0.08 -12.95 0.26
C ALA A 82 -0.75 -13.90 1.26
N GLU A 83 -0.46 -15.20 1.19
CA GLU A 83 -0.94 -16.19 2.16
C GLU A 83 -0.46 -15.90 3.57
N ARG A 84 0.82 -15.51 3.73
CA ARG A 84 1.38 -15.10 5.02
C ARG A 84 0.69 -13.86 5.58
N LEU A 85 0.48 -12.84 4.74
CA LEU A 85 -0.19 -11.61 5.14
C LEU A 85 -1.65 -11.89 5.55
N LYS A 86 -2.38 -12.67 4.76
CA LYS A 86 -3.75 -13.11 5.08
C LYS A 86 -3.81 -13.81 6.43
N ALA A 87 -2.85 -14.70 6.73
CA ALA A 87 -2.82 -15.40 8.00
C ALA A 87 -2.56 -14.48 9.21
N LEU A 88 -1.83 -13.37 9.02
CA LEU A 88 -1.63 -12.36 10.07
C LEU A 88 -2.90 -11.56 10.32
N GLU A 89 -3.56 -11.08 9.27
CA GLU A 89 -4.83 -10.35 9.38
C GLU A 89 -5.91 -11.20 10.07
N GLN A 90 -5.99 -12.49 9.74
CA GLN A 90 -6.94 -13.42 10.38
C GLN A 90 -6.67 -13.65 11.88
N ARG A 91 -5.45 -13.43 12.37
CA ARG A 91 -5.11 -13.55 13.80
C ARG A 91 -5.36 -12.25 14.56
N ALA A 92 -5.42 -11.13 13.86
CA ALA A 92 -5.66 -9.81 14.43
C ALA A 92 -7.15 -9.47 14.53
N ALA A 93 -8.00 -10.19 13.80
CA ALA A 93 -9.46 -10.13 13.85
C ALA A 93 -10.03 -10.98 15.00
#